data_AF-A0AAX2ZEV7-F1
#
_entry.id   AF-A0AAX2ZEV7-F1
#
_cell.length_a   1.000
_cell.length_b   1.000
_cell.length_c   1.000
_cell.angle_alpha   90.00
_cell.angle_beta   90.00
_cell.angle_gamma   90.00
#
_symmetry.space_group_name_H-M   'P 1'
#
loop_
_entity.id
_entity.type
_entity.pdbx_description
1 polymer ?
#
loop_
_entity_poly.entity_id
_entity_poly.type
_entity_poly.pdbx_seq_one_letter_code
_entity_poly.pdbx_strand_id
1 'polypeptide(L)' 'MEDTTISVEEMIEFIYSKCAGNISKNEIEMILDLQEEFLASKGLIEIEEDEIY' A
#
# COMPACT_ATOMS: atom_id res chain seq x y z
N MET A 1 -17.46 -8.72 9.37
CA MET A 1 -16.45 -9.29 8.45
C MET A 1 -15.14 -9.21 9.22
N GLU A 2 -14.26 -10.21 9.14
CA GLU A 2 -12.94 -10.07 9.77
C GLU A 2 -12.20 -8.93 9.06
N ASP A 3 -11.75 -7.95 9.84
CA ASP A 3 -10.88 -6.90 9.33
C ASP A 3 -9.59 -7.54 8.86
N THR A 4 -9.26 -7.33 7.59
CA THR A 4 -8.08 -7.91 6.94
C THR A 4 -7.04 -6.81 6.78
N THR A 5 -6.00 -6.86 7.58
CA THR A 5 -4.82 -5.98 7.45
C THR A 5 -3.87 -6.56 6.42
N ILE A 6 -3.37 -5.72 5.51
CA ILE A 6 -2.40 -6.09 4.48
C ILE A 6 -1.15 -5.24 4.69
N SER A 7 0.03 -5.86 4.63
CA SER A 7 1.30 -5.13 4.72
C SER A 7 1.63 -4.44 3.40
N VAL A 8 1.94 -3.14 3.48
CA VAL A 8 2.44 -2.35 2.35
C VAL A 8 3.74 -2.94 1.77
N GLU A 9 4.65 -3.42 2.63
CA GLU A 9 5.89 -4.06 2.17
C GLU A 9 5.62 -5.31 1.32
N GLU A 10 4.67 -6.16 1.73
CA GLU A 10 4.27 -7.34 0.95
C GLU A 10 3.68 -6.94 -0.40
N MET A 11 2.89 -5.86 -0.45
CA MET A 11 2.35 -5.31 -1.70
C MET A 11 3.45 -4.78 -2.62
N ILE A 12 4.44 -4.07 -2.09
CA ILE A 12 5.58 -3.55 -2.85
C ILE A 12 6.35 -4.70 -3.50
N GLU A 13 6.74 -5.73 -2.74
CA GLU A 13 7.46 -6.89 -3.27
C GLU A 13 6.65 -7.63 -4.32
N PHE A 14 5.34 -7.80 -4.08
CA PHE A 14 4.44 -8.45 -5.03
C PHE A 14 4.40 -7.68 -6.37
N ILE A 15 4.15 -6.38 -6.34
CA ILE A 15 4.07 -5.55 -7.56
C ILE A 15 5.42 -5.51 -8.27
N TYR A 16 6.51 -5.31 -7.53
CA TYR A 16 7.86 -5.29 -8.10
C TYR A 16 8.19 -6.60 -8.84
N SER A 17 7.80 -7.75 -8.27
CA SER A 17 7.95 -9.06 -8.90
C SER A 17 7.15 -9.21 -10.19
N LYS A 18 5.96 -8.61 -10.27
CA LYS A 18 5.07 -8.66 -11.46
C LYS A 18 5.49 -7.68 -12.56
N CYS A 19 6.06 -6.55 -12.19
CA CYS A 19 6.53 -5.54 -13.13
C CYS A 19 7.93 -5.83 -13.69
N ALA A 20 8.59 -6.91 -13.24
CA ALA A 20 9.91 -7.35 -13.70
C ALA A 20 10.98 -6.22 -13.65
N GLY A 21 10.89 -5.34 -12.64
CA GLY A 21 11.82 -4.22 -12.47
C GLY A 21 11.63 -3.04 -13.42
N ASN A 22 10.53 -2.97 -14.18
CA ASN A 22 10.20 -1.81 -15.03
C ASN A 22 9.77 -0.56 -14.24
N ILE A 23 9.53 -0.73 -12.94
CA ILE A 23 9.18 0.33 -11.99
C ILE A 23 10.00 0.09 -10.72
N SER A 24 10.49 1.15 -10.12
CA SER A 24 11.24 1.07 -8.86
C SER A 24 10.31 0.84 -7.67
N LYS A 25 10.86 0.28 -6.58
CA LYS A 25 10.09 0.09 -5.33
C LYS A 25 9.57 1.41 -4.77
N ASN A 26 10.36 2.48 -4.85
CA ASN A 26 9.95 3.81 -4.41
C ASN A 26 8.78 4.37 -5.23
N GLU A 27 8.74 4.11 -6.55
CA GLU A 27 7.59 4.50 -7.38
C GLU A 27 6.35 3.68 -7.03
N ILE A 28 6.50 2.40 -6.68
CA ILE A 28 5.40 1.55 -6.22
C ILE A 28 4.86 2.08 -4.88
N GLU A 29 5.74 2.34 -3.91
CA GLU A 29 5.40 2.90 -2.60
C GLU A 29 4.60 4.19 -2.74
N MET A 30 5.10 5.15 -3.52
CA MET A 30 4.39 6.40 -3.81
C MET A 30 3.00 6.17 -4.42
N ILE A 31 2.85 5.17 -5.29
CA ILE A 31 1.53 4.83 -5.88
C ILE A 31 0.60 4.23 -4.83
N LEU A 32 1.12 3.39 -3.93
CA LEU A 32 0.34 2.78 -2.85
C LEU A 32 -0.13 3.85 -1.86
N ASP A 33 0.72 4.78 -1.47
CA ASP A 33 0.34 5.92 -0.61
C ASP A 33 -0.83 6.71 -1.22
N LEU A 34 -0.73 7.05 -2.52
CA LEU A 34 -1.80 7.74 -3.24
C LEU A 34 -3.10 6.92 -3.33
N GLN A 35 -2.99 5.59 -3.45
CA GLN A 35 -4.15 4.70 -3.45
C GLN A 35 -4.79 4.64 -2.07
N GLU A 36 -4.01 4.56 -1.00
CA GLU A 36 -4.51 4.57 0.38
C GLU A 36 -5.25 5.86 0.69
N GLU A 37 -4.64 7.01 0.41
CA GLU A 37 -5.29 8.32 0.57
C GLU A 37 -6.62 8.38 -0.20
N PHE A 38 -6.62 7.91 -1.45
CA PHE A 38 -7.83 7.90 -2.27
C PHE A 38 -8.92 7.00 -1.68
N LEU A 39 -8.60 5.76 -1.28
CA LEU A 39 -9.55 4.80 -0.75
C LEU A 39 -10.08 5.21 0.62
N ALA A 40 -9.21 5.74 1.48
CA ALA A 40 -9.59 6.33 2.78
C ALA A 40 -10.53 7.52 2.59
N SER A 41 -10.30 8.38 1.58
CA SER A 41 -11.22 9.49 1.25
C SER A 41 -12.61 9.03 0.83
N LYS A 42 -12.79 7.75 0.45
CA LYS A 42 -14.07 7.12 0.13
C LYS A 42 -14.67 6.32 1.29
N GLY A 43 -13.97 6.24 2.43
CA GLY A 43 -14.36 5.41 3.57
C GLY A 43 -14.35 3.91 3.25
N LEU A 44 -13.49 3.47 2.32
CA LEU A 44 -13.37 2.07 1.91
C LEU A 44 -12.33 1.30 2.73
N ILE A 45 -11.34 2.01 3.27
CA ILE A 45 -10.30 1.46 4.15
C ILE A 45 -10.11 2.42 5.32
N GLU A 46 -9.55 1.89 6.40
CA GLU A 46 -8.96 2.67 7.50
C GLU A 46 -7.45 2.53 7.40
N ILE A 47 -6.73 3.64 7.51
CA ILE A 47 -5.26 3.65 7.54
C ILE A 47 -4.88 3.64 9.01
N GLU A 48 -4.28 2.54 9.46
CA GLU A 48 -3.64 2.46 10.77
C GLU A 48 -2.23 3.03 10.60
N GLU A 49 -2.01 4.29 11.02
CA GLU A 49 -0.66 4.81 11.15
C GLU A 49 0.05 4.01 12.25
N ASP A 50 1.13 3.29 11.90
CA ASP A 50 2.01 2.68 12.90
C ASP A 50 2.44 3.79 13.89
N GLU A 51 2.02 3.70 15.15
CA GLU A 51 2.42 4.64 16.21
C GLU A 51 3.95 4.54 16.43
N ILE A 52 4.73 5.32 15.66
CA ILE A 52 6.17 5.45 15.87
C ILE A 52 6.38 6.34 17.11
N TYR A 53 6.55 5.71 18.28
CA TYR A 53 6.95 6.36 19.55
C TYR A 53 8.45 6.61 19.65
#